data_AF-A0A7V8QHY1-F1
#
_entry.id   AF-A0A7V8QHY1-F1
#
_cell.length_a   1.000
_cell.length_b   1.000
_cell.length_c   1.000
_cell.angle_alpha   90.00
_cell.angle_beta   90.00
_cell.angle_gamma   90.00
#
_symmetry.space_group_name_H-M   'P 1'
#
loop_
_entity.id
_entity.type
_entity.pdbx_description
1 polymer ?
#
loop_
_entity_poly.entity_id
_entity_poly.type
_entity_poly.pdbx_seq_one_letter_code
_entity_poly.pdbx_strand_id
1 'polypeptide(L)'
;MSSLVQIVNTDTAEGESIKRWLEPGQSVLIAPRLVMTLSLDRVETPAGEDYALRVDIRGPGVEWSAPVPASMAVDVHAMAGLHIIPRAIEYQHGRLRRVLVEFEVVGQPAVRGA
;
A
#
# COMPACT_ATOMS: atom_id res chain seq x y z
N MET A 1 5.84 -16.39 11.09
CA MET A 1 6.48 -16.35 9.76
C MET A 1 5.72 -15.31 8.94
N SER A 2 6.27 -14.11 8.75
CA SER A 2 5.63 -13.10 7.89
C SER A 2 5.81 -13.53 6.44
N SER A 3 4.72 -13.94 5.79
CA SER A 3 4.73 -14.33 4.38
C SER A 3 4.82 -13.08 3.52
N LEU A 4 5.88 -12.96 2.71
CA LEU A 4 6.01 -11.90 1.72
C LEU A 4 5.00 -12.14 0.61
N VAL A 5 4.07 -11.22 0.43
CA VAL A 5 3.10 -11.27 -0.65
C VAL A 5 3.63 -10.51 -1.85
N GLN A 6 3.81 -11.17 -2.99
CA GLN A 6 4.13 -10.49 -4.24
C GLN A 6 2.84 -10.04 -4.95
N ILE A 7 2.80 -8.76 -5.33
CA ILE A 7 1.68 -8.17 -6.07
C ILE A 7 2.05 -7.94 -7.52
N VAL A 8 3.17 -7.27 -7.77
CA VAL A 8 3.64 -7.02 -9.14
C VAL A 8 4.61 -8.12 -9.54
N ASN A 9 4.31 -8.77 -10.66
CA ASN A 9 5.25 -9.63 -11.36
C ASN A 9 5.69 -8.92 -12.66
N THR A 10 6.75 -9.41 -13.30
CA THR A 10 7.27 -8.86 -14.56
C THR A 10 6.25 -8.84 -15.70
N ASP A 11 5.16 -9.60 -15.59
CA ASP A 11 4.14 -9.75 -16.63
C ASP A 11 2.88 -8.90 -16.39
N THR A 12 2.81 -8.13 -15.31
CA THR A 12 1.62 -7.31 -15.00
C THR A 12 1.51 -6.13 -15.97
N ALA A 13 0.45 -6.10 -16.76
CA ALA A 13 0.25 -5.08 -17.80
C ALA A 13 -0.35 -3.78 -17.22
N GLU A 14 -0.11 -2.65 -17.90
CA GLU A 14 -0.78 -1.38 -17.59
C GLU A 14 -2.31 -1.53 -17.65
N GLY A 15 -3.01 -0.96 -16.68
CA GLY A 15 -4.46 -1.09 -16.52
C GLY A 15 -4.89 -2.36 -15.77
N GLU A 16 -3.98 -3.29 -15.46
CA GLU A 16 -4.30 -4.40 -14.57
C GLU A 16 -4.46 -3.92 -13.13
N SER A 17 -5.43 -4.52 -12.44
CA SER A 17 -5.67 -4.28 -11.02
C SER A 17 -5.68 -5.57 -10.23
N ILE A 18 -5.04 -5.55 -9.06
CA ILE A 18 -4.99 -6.69 -8.14
C ILE A 18 -5.60 -6.26 -6.82
N LYS A 19 -6.62 -6.98 -6.36
CA LYS A 19 -7.27 -6.72 -5.06
C LYS A 19 -6.83 -7.75 -4.04
N ARG A 20 -6.40 -7.30 -2.87
CA ARG A 20 -5.93 -8.19 -1.81
C ARG A 20 -6.24 -7.68 -0.41
N TRP A 21 -6.69 -8.60 0.43
CA TRP A 21 -6.77 -8.37 1.86
C TRP A 21 -5.39 -8.44 2.50
N LEU A 22 -5.02 -7.41 3.26
CA LEU A 22 -3.74 -7.27 3.93
C LEU A 22 -3.94 -7.01 5.41
N GLU A 23 -3.18 -7.70 6.24
CA GLU A 23 -3.11 -7.46 7.68
C GLU A 23 -2.15 -6.30 7.99
N PRO A 24 -2.39 -5.52 9.06
CA PRO A 24 -1.43 -4.52 9.52
C PRO A 24 -0.05 -5.14 9.78
N GLY A 25 1.01 -4.48 9.29
CA GLY A 25 2.39 -4.96 9.36
C GLY A 25 2.75 -6.04 8.33
N GLN A 26 1.79 -6.52 7.53
CA GLN A 26 2.07 -7.49 6.48
C GLN A 26 2.94 -6.86 5.38
N SER A 27 4.05 -7.53 5.06
CA SER A 27 4.98 -7.11 4.01
C SER A 27 4.52 -7.56 2.63
N VAL A 28 4.54 -6.62 1.68
CA VAL A 28 4.07 -6.80 0.31
C VAL A 28 5.15 -6.33 -0.65
N LEU A 29 5.62 -7.19 -1.55
CA LEU A 29 6.53 -6.81 -2.62
C LEU A 29 5.74 -6.16 -3.75
N ILE A 30 5.94 -4.85 -3.94
CA ILE A 30 5.20 -4.03 -4.92
C ILE A 30 6.01 -3.70 -6.17
N ALA A 31 7.33 -3.85 -6.12
CA ALA A 31 8.23 -3.78 -7.27
C ALA A 31 9.53 -4.53 -6.93
N PRO A 32 10.46 -4.75 -7.88
CA PRO A 32 11.76 -5.34 -7.58
C PRO A 32 12.44 -4.59 -6.43
N ARG A 33 12.63 -5.28 -5.29
CA ARG A 33 13.27 -4.75 -4.07
C ARG A 33 12.52 -3.60 -3.37
N LEU A 34 11.27 -3.32 -3.72
CA LEU A 34 10.41 -2.38 -2.99
C LEU A 34 9.35 -3.15 -2.20
N VAL A 35 9.41 -3.01 -0.87
CA VAL A 35 8.49 -3.63 0.06
C VAL A 35 7.59 -2.56 0.65
N MET A 36 6.28 -2.80 0.56
CA MET A 36 5.24 -2.04 1.20
C MET A 36 4.78 -2.73 2.50
N THR A 37 4.48 -1.94 3.53
CA THR A 37 3.71 -2.38 4.69
C THR A 37 2.58 -1.40 4.96
N LEU A 38 1.49 -1.89 5.53
CA LEU A 38 0.38 -1.06 5.99
C LEU A 38 0.42 -0.97 7.51
N SER A 39 0.25 0.22 8.05
CA SER A 39 0.15 0.47 9.48
C SER A 39 -1.07 1.35 9.78
N LEU A 40 -1.51 1.38 11.05
CA LEU A 40 -2.49 2.35 11.51
C LEU A 40 -1.80 3.32 12.44
N ASP A 41 -1.93 4.59 12.14
CA ASP A 41 -1.59 5.66 13.06
C ASP A 41 -2.81 6.05 13.86
N ARG A 42 -2.63 6.21 15.16
CA ARG A 42 -3.63 6.86 16.00
C ARG A 42 -3.60 8.36 15.71
N VAL A 43 -4.77 8.94 15.46
CA VAL A 43 -4.94 10.37 15.21
C VAL A 43 -5.88 10.93 16.27
N GLU A 44 -5.46 11.97 16.97
CA GLU A 44 -6.34 12.68 17.89
C GLU A 44 -7.22 13.66 17.09
N THR A 45 -8.54 13.55 17.28
CA THR A 45 -9.53 14.44 16.65
C THR A 45 -10.32 15.17 17.74
N PRO A 46 -10.97 16.30 17.43
CA PRO A 46 -11.88 16.96 18.37
C PRO A 46 -13.04 16.06 18.85
N ALA A 47 -13.37 15.00 18.11
CA ALA A 47 -14.42 14.04 18.44
C ALA A 47 -13.91 12.82 19.26
N GLY A 48 -12.60 12.73 19.51
CA GLY A 48 -11.95 11.61 20.19
C GLY A 48 -10.82 11.00 19.36
N GLU A 49 -10.54 9.72 19.59
CA GLU A 49 -9.48 8.98 18.87
C GLU A 49 -9.99 8.44 17.55
N ASP A 50 -9.22 8.68 16.49
CA ASP A 50 -9.41 8.12 15.16
C ASP A 50 -8.14 7.37 14.72
N TYR A 51 -8.23 6.66 13.60
CA TYR A 51 -7.09 5.93 13.03
C TYR A 51 -6.95 6.25 11.54
N ALA A 52 -5.75 6.69 11.15
CA ALA A 52 -5.39 6.84 9.76
C ALA A 52 -4.60 5.62 9.29
N LEU A 53 -4.98 5.06 8.14
CA LEU A 53 -4.14 4.09 7.45
C LEU A 53 -2.86 4.79 7.01
N ARG A 54 -1.72 4.13 7.13
CA ARG A 54 -0.43 4.58 6.62
C ARG A 54 0.16 3.51 5.72
N VAL A 55 0.75 3.97 4.62
CA VAL A 55 1.54 3.15 3.71
C VAL A 55 3.00 3.50 3.93
N ASP A 56 3.80 2.49 4.24
CA ASP A 56 5.25 2.59 4.34
C ASP A 56 5.87 1.81 3.18
N ILE A 57 6.80 2.41 2.45
CA ILE A 57 7.54 1.78 1.35
C ILE A 57 9.03 1.89 1.63
N ARG A 58 9.72 0.75 1.59
CA ARG A 58 11.15 0.65 1.83
C ARG A 58 11.84 -0.16 0.75
N GLY A 59 13.04 0.28 0.38
CA GLY A 59 13.96 -0.43 -0.49
C GLY A 59 15.28 0.32 -0.67
N PRO A 60 16.17 -0.14 -1.56
CA PRO A 60 17.46 0.51 -1.78
C PRO A 60 17.29 1.99 -2.18
N GLY A 61 17.74 2.90 -1.32
CA GLY A 61 17.63 4.35 -1.56
C GLY A 61 16.22 4.93 -1.48
N VAL A 62 15.23 4.14 -1.06
CA VAL A 62 13.83 4.56 -0.91
C VAL A 62 13.38 4.29 0.52
N GLU A 63 13.05 5.34 1.24
CA GLU A 63 12.31 5.28 2.49
C GLU A 63 11.21 6.32 2.42
N TRP A 64 9.98 5.85 2.29
CA TRP A 64 8.81 6.69 2.06
C TRP A 64 7.66 6.24 2.94
N SER A 65 6.91 7.20 3.46
CA SER A 65 5.76 6.94 4.31
C SER A 65 4.74 8.06 4.17
N ALA A 66 3.47 7.71 3.99
CA ALA A 66 2.39 8.69 4.02
C ALA A 66 1.10 8.11 4.61
N PRO A 67 0.29 8.96 5.27
CA PRO A 67 -1.08 8.59 5.59
C PRO A 67 -1.87 8.41 4.29
N VAL A 68 -2.84 7.50 4.32
CA VAL A 68 -3.81 7.26 3.26
C VAL A 68 -5.16 7.76 3.73
N PRO A 69 -5.60 8.93 3.24
CA PRO A 69 -6.93 9.42 3.55
C PRO A 69 -7.98 8.42 3.08
N ALA A 70 -9.11 8.36 3.80
CA ALA A 70 -10.23 7.53 3.40
C ALA A 70 -10.63 7.84 1.94
N SER A 71 -10.80 6.79 1.14
CA SER A 71 -11.19 6.87 -0.27
C SER A 71 -10.19 7.57 -1.22
N MET A 72 -8.95 7.84 -0.79
CA MET A 72 -7.90 8.34 -1.67
C MET A 72 -6.95 7.23 -2.14
N ALA A 73 -6.50 7.36 -3.39
CA ALA A 73 -5.38 6.59 -3.90
C ALA A 73 -4.07 7.21 -3.42
N VAL A 74 -3.11 6.35 -3.07
CA VAL A 74 -1.71 6.75 -2.95
C VAL A 74 -1.04 6.54 -4.29
N ASP A 75 -0.57 7.61 -4.90
CA ASP A 75 0.24 7.53 -6.11
C ASP A 75 1.69 7.21 -5.76
N VAL A 76 2.16 6.04 -6.19
CA VAL A 76 3.54 5.59 -6.06
C VAL A 76 4.13 5.24 -7.43
N HIS A 77 3.55 5.76 -8.51
CA HIS A 77 3.95 5.50 -9.88
C HIS A 77 5.45 5.72 -10.09
N ALA A 78 6.00 6.84 -9.61
CA ALA A 78 7.43 7.15 -9.77
C ALA A 78 8.38 6.11 -9.13
N MET A 79 7.92 5.39 -8.10
CA MET A 79 8.72 4.37 -7.39
C MET A 79 8.45 2.97 -7.91
N ALA A 80 7.18 2.62 -8.12
CA ALA A 80 6.73 1.25 -8.31
C ALA A 80 5.81 1.03 -9.51
N GLY A 81 5.38 2.08 -10.22
CA GLY A 81 4.44 1.91 -11.33
C GLY A 81 2.98 1.71 -10.94
N LEU A 82 2.60 2.07 -9.70
CA LEU A 82 1.31 1.72 -9.11
C LEU A 82 0.55 2.91 -8.51
N HIS A 83 -0.77 2.79 -8.50
CA HIS A 83 -1.63 3.37 -7.49
C HIS A 83 -2.00 2.32 -6.43
N ILE A 84 -2.00 2.74 -5.16
CA ILE A 84 -2.44 1.91 -4.03
C ILE A 84 -3.73 2.50 -3.50
N ILE A 85 -4.82 1.72 -3.54
CA ILE A 85 -6.16 2.22 -3.27
C ILE A 85 -6.82 1.36 -2.18
N PRO A 86 -7.00 1.88 -0.96
CA PRO A 86 -7.81 1.21 0.05
C PRO A 86 -9.27 1.17 -0.40
N ARG A 87 -9.85 -0.03 -0.44
CA ARG A 87 -11.23 -0.26 -0.89
C ARG A 87 -12.19 -0.60 0.24
N ALA A 88 -11.72 -1.33 1.25
CA ALA A 88 -12.54 -1.70 2.39
C ALA A 88 -11.67 -1.96 3.63
N ILE A 89 -12.29 -1.86 4.80
CA ILE A 89 -11.68 -2.15 6.08
C ILE A 89 -12.53 -3.20 6.79
N GLU A 90 -11.91 -4.29 7.25
CA GLU A 90 -12.56 -5.28 8.10
C GLU A 90 -12.14 -5.08 9.55
N TYR A 91 -13.13 -4.85 10.41
CA TYR A 91 -12.96 -4.81 11.86
C TYR A 91 -13.38 -6.14 12.49
N GLN A 92 -12.67 -6.56 13.53
CA GLN A 92 -13.05 -7.66 14.38
C GLN A 92 -12.95 -7.21 15.85
N HIS A 93 -14.05 -7.32 16.59
CA HIS A 93 -14.13 -6.87 17.99
C HIS A 93 -13.65 -5.41 18.20
N GLY A 94 -14.04 -4.50 17.30
CA GLY A 94 -13.66 -3.09 17.36
C GLY A 94 -12.20 -2.80 17.03
N ARG A 95 -11.43 -3.78 16.56
CA ARG A 95 -10.04 -3.62 16.11
C ARG A 95 -9.93 -3.87 14.62
N LEU A 96 -9.07 -3.11 13.94
CA LEU A 96 -8.72 -3.40 12.57
C LEU A 96 -8.14 -4.82 12.48
N ARG A 97 -8.71 -5.62 11.59
CA ARG A 97 -8.19 -6.95 11.26
C ARG A 97 -7.39 -6.92 9.97
N ARG A 98 -7.97 -6.36 8.91
CA ARG A 98 -7.36 -6.32 7.57
C ARG A 98 -7.97 -5.23 6.71
N VAL A 99 -7.23 -4.80 5.70
CA VAL A 99 -7.63 -3.80 4.70
C VAL A 99 -7.64 -4.44 3.32
N LEU A 100 -8.72 -4.26 2.57
CA LEU A 100 -8.76 -4.63 1.16
C LEU A 100 -8.10 -3.51 0.38
N VAL A 101 -6.98 -3.82 -0.26
CA VAL A 101 -6.22 -2.88 -1.07
C VAL A 101 -6.29 -3.31 -2.52
N GLU A 102 -6.56 -2.37 -3.40
CA GLU A 102 -6.39 -2.51 -4.83
C GLU A 102 -5.07 -1.88 -5.26
N PHE A 103 -4.31 -2.62 -6.05
CA PHE A 103 -3.08 -2.19 -6.69
C PHE A 103 -3.37 -2.07 -8.17
N GLU A 104 -3.42 -0.83 -8.66
CA GLU A 104 -3.67 -0.54 -10.08
C GLU A 104 -2.33 -0.20 -10.74
N VAL A 105 -2.00 -0.92 -11.82
CA VAL A 105 -0.78 -0.66 -12.59
C VAL A 105 -1.03 0.50 -13.54
N VAL A 106 -0.28 1.58 -13.37
CA VAL A 106 -0.37 2.81 -14.17
C VAL A 106 0.76 2.95 -15.20
N GLY A 107 1.66 1.97 -15.26
CA GLY A 107 2.77 1.91 -16.22
C GLY A 107 4.12 1.72 -15.52
N GLN A 108 5.17 1.37 -16.27
CA GLN A 108 6.52 1.29 -15.69
C GLN A 108 6.96 2.68 -15.20
N PRO A 109 7.60 2.79 -14.01
CA PRO A 109 8.22 4.04 -13.60
C PRO A 109 9.14 4.49 -14.72
N ALA A 110 9.09 5.76 -15.10
CA ALA A 110 9.93 6.32 -16.15
C ALA A 110 11.40 6.15 -15.75
N VAL A 111 12.02 5.03 -16.13
CA VAL A 111 13.46 4.84 -16.07
C VAL A 111 14.01 5.76 -17.15
N ARG A 112 14.26 7.02 -16.81
CA ARG A 112 15.15 7.84 -17.61
C ARG A 112 16.49 7.13 -17.61
N GLY A 113 16.85 6.58 -18.76
CA GLY A 113 18.13 5.93 -19.00
C GLY A 113 19.27 6.80 -18.48
N ALA A 114 20.18 6.14 -17.77
CA ALA A 114 21.50 6.67 -17.48
C ALA A 114 22.32 6.78 -18.78
#